data_AF-A0A7Y0YBZ3-F1
#
_entry.id   AF-A0A7Y0YBZ3-F1
#
_cell.length_a   1.000
_cell.length_b   1.000
_cell.length_c   1.000
_cell.angle_alpha   90.00
_cell.angle_beta   90.00
_cell.angle_gamma   90.00
#
_symmetry.space_group_name_H-M   'P 1'
#
loop_
_entity.id
_entity.type
_entity.pdbx_description
1 polymer ?
#
loop_
_entity_poly.entity_id
_entity_poly.type
_entity_poly.pdbx_seq_one_letter_code
_entity_poly.pdbx_strand_id
1 'polypeptide(L)'
;MTLPPARENRKVRSVLRNWLPNQHGAWFIVTVPALFGATLGGWAWQQAVLLSAWMFGFCFVFSALRLIKNPRRKSLRYPVMVYGILVGLLGLGVLAALPLLCCWIPAFALLIGVWAGEVYRGRERDLGARLTIILAAGLMTLVAYHCGLMATALRMGQDAMYGVREASALGGHALSTVLRGWTAAAAIAVQLTAYYAASVPYVKTIFRQRGNRHFLAISVVSHALGFTAALLSAALSWVSPLVAVAWLVTLARSIWFPWQAHRRGKPWRPRVIGLTEVAISVMIFVAAAL
;
A
#
# COMPACT_ATOMS: atom_id res chain seq x y z
N MET A 1 -8.73 -23.60 36.54
CA MET A 1 -7.84 -22.47 36.90
C MET A 1 -7.94 -21.39 35.85
N THR A 2 -8.80 -20.40 36.08
CA THR A 2 -8.87 -19.17 35.26
C THR A 2 -7.66 -18.30 35.62
N LEU A 3 -6.92 -17.85 34.62
CA LEU A 3 -5.80 -16.94 34.85
C LEU A 3 -6.35 -15.58 35.30
N PRO A 4 -5.63 -14.83 36.16
CA PRO A 4 -6.04 -13.47 36.47
C PRO A 4 -6.16 -12.64 35.18
N PRO A 5 -7.16 -11.76 35.04
CA PRO A 5 -7.50 -11.09 33.77
C PRO A 5 -6.32 -10.32 33.14
N ALA A 6 -5.38 -9.81 33.96
CA ALA A 6 -4.17 -9.16 33.47
C ALA A 6 -3.17 -10.12 32.80
N ARG A 7 -3.06 -11.37 33.27
CA ARG A 7 -2.16 -12.40 32.70
C ARG A 7 -2.74 -13.00 31.42
N GLU A 8 -4.05 -13.20 31.37
CA GLU A 8 -4.76 -13.66 30.18
C GLU A 8 -4.62 -12.67 29.01
N ASN A 9 -4.85 -11.38 29.28
CA ASN A 9 -4.64 -10.30 28.31
C ASN A 9 -3.20 -10.24 27.78
N ARG A 10 -2.19 -10.50 28.63
CA ARG A 10 -0.78 -10.55 28.20
C ARG A 10 -0.49 -11.77 27.32
N LYS A 11 -1.07 -12.94 27.61
CA LYS A 11 -0.95 -14.15 26.77
C LYS A 11 -1.62 -13.95 25.41
N VAL A 12 -2.86 -13.45 25.38
CA VAL A 12 -3.59 -13.15 24.14
C VAL A 12 -2.81 -12.17 23.27
N ARG A 13 -2.30 -11.07 23.84
CA ARG A 13 -1.43 -10.12 23.11
C ARG A 13 -0.14 -10.76 22.57
N SER A 14 0.46 -11.69 23.32
CA SER A 14 1.65 -12.41 22.88
C SER A 14 1.35 -13.36 21.71
N VAL A 15 0.21 -14.03 21.75
CA VAL A 15 -0.27 -14.87 20.64
C VAL A 15 -0.57 -14.00 19.43
N LEU A 16 -1.37 -12.95 19.56
CA LEU A 16 -1.71 -12.02 18.47
C LEU A 16 -0.48 -11.45 17.77
N ARG A 17 0.61 -11.17 18.49
CA ARG A 17 1.89 -10.71 17.94
C ARG A 17 2.58 -11.75 17.03
N ASN A 18 2.23 -13.02 17.12
CA ASN A 18 2.71 -14.06 16.22
C ASN A 18 1.89 -14.15 14.93
N TRP A 19 0.63 -13.73 14.96
CA TRP A 19 -0.29 -13.80 13.82
C TRP A 19 -0.32 -12.50 13.02
N LEU A 20 -0.29 -11.35 13.70
CA LEU A 20 -0.49 -10.05 13.08
C LEU A 20 0.81 -9.22 13.06
N PRO A 21 1.08 -8.53 11.94
CA PRO A 21 2.07 -7.47 11.87
C PRO A 21 1.83 -6.39 12.93
N ASN A 22 2.88 -6.06 13.69
CA ASN A 22 2.86 -5.02 14.73
C ASN A 22 3.03 -3.59 14.18
N GLN A 23 3.03 -3.43 12.85
CA GLN A 23 3.28 -2.16 12.18
C GLN A 23 1.95 -1.54 11.73
N HIS A 24 1.37 -0.70 12.59
CA HIS A 24 0.10 -0.02 12.31
C HIS A 24 0.14 0.79 11.00
N GLY A 25 1.26 1.44 10.69
CA GLY A 25 1.43 2.18 9.43
C GLY A 25 1.47 1.30 8.17
N ALA A 26 1.92 0.03 8.29
CA ALA A 26 1.99 -0.87 7.13
C ALA A 26 0.60 -1.28 6.66
N TRP A 27 -0.37 -1.42 7.57
CA TRP A 27 -1.75 -1.73 7.21
C TRP A 27 -2.36 -0.69 6.28
N PHE A 28 -2.16 0.60 6.56
CA PHE A 28 -2.64 1.67 5.69
C PHE A 28 -1.98 1.64 4.31
N ILE A 29 -0.65 1.45 4.27
CA ILE A 29 0.11 1.33 3.03
C ILE A 29 -0.41 0.17 2.18
N VAL A 30 -0.73 -0.98 2.80
CA VAL A 30 -1.17 -2.19 2.10
C VAL A 30 -2.64 -2.08 1.66
N THR A 31 -3.52 -1.52 2.49
CA THR A 31 -4.97 -1.49 2.20
C THR A 31 -5.35 -0.39 1.21
N VAL A 32 -4.85 0.83 1.40
CA VAL A 32 -5.34 2.01 0.66
C VAL A 32 -5.12 1.92 -0.86
N PRO A 33 -3.92 1.60 -1.37
CA PRO A 33 -3.70 1.46 -2.81
C PRO A 33 -4.59 0.38 -3.46
N ALA A 34 -4.79 -0.74 -2.76
CA ALA A 34 -5.63 -1.84 -3.26
C ALA A 34 -7.10 -1.42 -3.39
N LEU A 35 -7.61 -0.64 -2.42
CA LEU A 35 -8.96 -0.07 -2.49
C LEU A 35 -9.09 0.95 -3.63
N PHE A 36 -8.06 1.76 -3.87
CA PHE A 36 -8.07 2.72 -4.97
C PHE A 36 -8.08 2.03 -6.33
N GLY A 37 -7.27 0.99 -6.51
CA GLY A 37 -7.34 0.17 -7.73
C GLY A 37 -8.72 -0.45 -7.94
N ALA A 38 -9.35 -0.96 -6.87
CA ALA A 38 -10.70 -1.52 -6.91
C ALA A 38 -11.76 -0.48 -7.35
N THR A 39 -11.68 0.74 -6.81
CA THR A 39 -12.61 1.81 -7.17
C THR A 39 -12.43 2.27 -8.62
N LEU A 40 -11.19 2.28 -9.13
CA LEU A 40 -10.90 2.66 -10.52
C LEU A 40 -11.36 1.58 -11.50
N GLY A 41 -11.15 0.30 -11.17
CA GLY A 41 -11.50 -0.82 -12.03
C GLY A 41 -12.99 -1.20 -12.00
N GLY A 42 -13.72 -0.72 -10.98
CA GLY A 42 -15.11 -1.10 -10.73
C GLY A 42 -15.22 -2.29 -9.77
N TRP A 43 -16.08 -2.14 -8.76
CA TRP A 43 -16.27 -3.18 -7.74
C TRP A 43 -16.95 -4.43 -8.30
N ALA A 44 -16.43 -5.58 -7.88
CA ALA A 44 -16.87 -6.90 -8.30
C ALA A 44 -16.70 -7.91 -7.16
N TRP A 45 -17.39 -9.05 -7.22
CA TRP A 45 -17.18 -10.11 -6.22
C TRP A 45 -15.76 -10.69 -6.30
N GLN A 46 -15.15 -10.74 -7.49
CA GLN A 46 -13.75 -11.12 -7.68
C GLN A 46 -12.80 -10.20 -6.90
N GLN A 47 -13.16 -8.93 -6.76
CA GLN A 47 -12.40 -7.97 -5.98
C GLN A 47 -12.35 -8.35 -4.50
N ALA A 48 -13.47 -8.83 -3.94
CA ALA A 48 -13.52 -9.28 -2.55
C ALA A 48 -12.58 -10.47 -2.31
N VAL A 49 -12.52 -11.41 -3.26
CA VAL A 49 -11.59 -12.56 -3.20
C VAL A 49 -10.14 -12.09 -3.33
N LEU A 50 -9.84 -11.20 -4.28
CA LEU A 50 -8.50 -10.63 -4.49
C LEU A 50 -8.02 -9.85 -3.25
N LEU A 51 -8.84 -8.96 -2.70
CA LEU A 51 -8.49 -8.16 -1.53
C LEU A 51 -8.31 -9.03 -0.28
N SER A 52 -9.11 -10.09 -0.15
CA SER A 52 -8.92 -11.10 0.91
C SER A 52 -7.58 -11.83 0.74
N ALA A 53 -7.28 -12.31 -0.48
CA ALA A 53 -6.00 -12.94 -0.80
C ALA A 53 -4.82 -12.01 -0.50
N TRP A 54 -4.97 -10.71 -0.81
CA TRP A 54 -3.96 -9.68 -0.55
C TRP A 54 -3.72 -9.47 0.96
N MET A 55 -4.78 -9.33 1.77
CA MET A 55 -4.65 -9.17 3.23
C MET A 55 -4.02 -10.40 3.89
N PHE A 56 -4.47 -11.60 3.52
CA PHE A 56 -3.89 -12.83 4.04
C PHE A 56 -2.48 -13.06 3.51
N GLY A 57 -2.18 -12.64 2.27
CA GLY A 57 -0.86 -12.68 1.66
C GLY A 57 0.15 -11.83 2.42
N PHE A 58 -0.23 -10.61 2.80
CA PHE A 58 0.58 -9.77 3.66
C PHE A 58 0.89 -10.45 5.01
N CYS A 59 -0.11 -11.06 5.66
CA CYS A 59 0.07 -11.80 6.91
C CYS A 59 0.93 -13.06 6.75
N PHE A 60 0.76 -13.77 5.63
CA PHE A 60 1.53 -14.94 5.23
C PHE A 60 3.00 -14.58 5.09
N VAL A 61 3.34 -13.62 4.23
CA VAL A 61 4.74 -13.24 3.98
C VAL A 61 5.40 -12.74 5.26
N PHE A 62 4.70 -11.93 6.06
CA PHE A 62 5.21 -11.50 7.36
C PHE A 62 5.52 -12.67 8.31
N SER A 63 4.61 -13.63 8.42
CA SER A 63 4.79 -14.81 9.27
C SER A 63 5.87 -15.75 8.73
N ALA A 64 5.91 -15.94 7.42
CA ALA A 64 6.83 -16.82 6.71
C ALA A 64 8.26 -16.33 6.85
N LEU A 65 8.53 -15.05 6.58
CA LEU A 65 9.86 -14.45 6.74
C LEU A 65 10.37 -14.56 8.19
N ARG A 66 9.48 -14.42 9.19
CA ARG A 66 9.85 -14.60 10.60
C ARG A 66 10.17 -16.06 10.95
N LEU A 67 9.42 -17.01 10.41
CA LEU A 67 9.66 -18.43 10.61
C LEU A 67 10.98 -18.85 9.94
N ILE A 68 11.21 -18.41 8.71
CA ILE A 68 12.44 -18.60 7.96
C ILE A 68 13.65 -18.09 8.75
N LYS A 69 13.55 -16.88 9.31
CA LYS A 69 14.62 -16.30 10.14
C LYS A 69 14.80 -17.02 11.48
N ASN A 70 13.74 -17.61 12.04
CA ASN A 70 13.74 -18.26 13.34
C ASN A 70 13.05 -19.65 13.27
N PRO A 71 13.66 -20.65 12.60
CA PRO A 71 13.00 -21.93 12.30
C PRO A 71 12.64 -22.73 13.57
N ARG A 72 13.33 -22.46 14.68
CA ARG A 72 13.07 -23.07 16.00
C ARG A 72 11.79 -22.56 16.67
N ARG A 73 11.21 -21.41 16.25
CA ARG A 73 9.95 -20.88 16.80
C ARG A 73 8.74 -21.61 16.22
N LYS A 74 8.43 -22.79 16.78
CA LYS A 74 7.28 -23.63 16.38
C LYS A 74 5.94 -22.88 16.39
N SER A 75 5.76 -21.88 17.24
CA SER A 75 4.54 -21.05 17.31
C SER A 75 4.24 -20.26 16.03
N LEU A 76 5.21 -20.08 15.13
CA LEU A 76 5.02 -19.39 13.85
C LEU A 76 4.59 -20.35 12.72
N ARG A 77 4.69 -21.66 12.91
CA ARG A 77 4.29 -22.65 11.90
C ARG A 77 2.80 -22.61 11.60
N TYR A 78 1.97 -22.47 12.65
CA TYR A 78 0.52 -22.39 12.50
C TYR A 78 0.06 -21.16 11.68
N PRO A 79 0.50 -19.91 12.00
CA PRO A 79 0.22 -18.75 11.15
C PRO A 79 0.64 -18.96 9.69
N VAL A 80 1.84 -19.48 9.45
CA VAL A 80 2.35 -19.72 8.07
C VAL A 80 1.48 -20.74 7.33
N MET A 81 1.10 -21.84 7.97
CA MET A 81 0.25 -22.86 7.36
C MET A 81 -1.15 -22.33 7.07
N VAL A 82 -1.80 -21.69 8.06
CA VAL A 82 -3.17 -21.17 7.91
C VAL A 82 -3.22 -20.09 6.85
N TYR A 83 -2.36 -19.07 6.93
CA TYR A 83 -2.33 -18.02 5.91
C TYR A 83 -1.88 -18.57 4.55
N GLY A 84 -0.98 -19.55 4.51
CA GLY A 84 -0.56 -20.21 3.27
C GLY A 84 -1.72 -20.94 2.58
N ILE A 85 -2.52 -21.71 3.32
CA ILE A 85 -3.73 -22.38 2.80
C ILE A 85 -4.74 -21.33 2.30
N LEU A 86 -5.03 -20.31 3.12
CA LEU A 86 -5.98 -19.25 2.74
C LEU A 86 -5.54 -18.52 1.46
N VAL A 87 -4.27 -18.13 1.37
CA VAL A 87 -3.70 -17.47 0.19
C VAL A 87 -3.70 -18.41 -1.02
N GLY A 88 -3.39 -19.70 -0.83
CA GLY A 88 -3.46 -20.70 -1.89
C GLY A 88 -4.87 -20.85 -2.44
N LEU A 89 -5.87 -21.06 -1.58
CA LEU A 89 -7.27 -21.22 -1.98
C LEU A 89 -7.83 -19.95 -2.64
N LEU A 90 -7.63 -18.78 -2.02
CA LEU A 90 -8.13 -17.52 -2.55
C LEU A 90 -7.39 -17.11 -3.83
N GLY A 91 -6.08 -17.30 -3.89
CA GLY A 91 -5.27 -17.03 -5.07
C GLY A 91 -5.64 -17.93 -6.24
N LEU A 92 -5.83 -19.23 -6.01
CA LEU A 92 -6.34 -20.15 -7.03
C LEU A 92 -7.75 -19.77 -7.48
N GLY A 93 -8.63 -19.35 -6.55
CA GLY A 93 -9.96 -18.85 -6.89
C GLY A 93 -9.92 -17.62 -7.79
N VAL A 94 -9.02 -16.67 -7.51
CA VAL A 94 -8.79 -15.49 -8.36
C VAL A 94 -8.29 -15.91 -9.75
N LEU A 95 -7.31 -16.80 -9.83
CA LEU A 95 -6.75 -17.24 -11.11
C LEU A 95 -7.71 -18.12 -11.91
N ALA A 96 -8.58 -18.90 -11.26
CA ALA A 96 -9.63 -19.64 -11.93
C ALA A 96 -10.68 -18.71 -12.54
N ALA A 97 -11.05 -17.64 -11.83
CA ALA A 97 -11.99 -16.65 -12.32
C ALA A 97 -11.38 -15.72 -13.38
N LEU A 98 -10.11 -15.32 -13.20
CA LEU A 98 -9.41 -14.31 -13.98
C LEU A 98 -7.95 -14.75 -14.24
N PRO A 99 -7.71 -15.70 -15.17
CA PRO A 99 -6.39 -16.32 -15.38
C PRO A 99 -5.26 -15.34 -15.70
N LEU A 100 -5.59 -14.25 -16.41
CA LEU A 100 -4.60 -13.27 -16.87
C LEU A 100 -3.95 -12.48 -15.73
N LEU A 101 -4.51 -12.49 -14.52
CA LEU A 101 -3.86 -11.90 -13.35
C LEU A 101 -2.55 -12.63 -12.97
N CYS A 102 -2.28 -13.81 -13.53
CA CYS A 102 -1.01 -14.52 -13.37
C CYS A 102 0.20 -13.70 -13.86
N CYS A 103 0.00 -12.75 -14.79
CA CYS A 103 1.08 -11.91 -15.32
C CYS A 103 1.76 -11.03 -14.26
N TRP A 104 1.10 -10.77 -13.12
CA TRP A 104 1.66 -9.99 -12.01
C TRP A 104 2.50 -10.84 -11.05
N ILE A 105 2.43 -12.17 -11.12
CA ILE A 105 3.16 -13.08 -10.23
C ILE A 105 4.69 -12.84 -10.28
N PRO A 106 5.34 -12.71 -11.45
CA PRO A 106 6.78 -12.44 -11.51
C PRO A 106 7.17 -11.14 -10.80
N ALA A 107 6.38 -10.07 -10.95
CA ALA A 107 6.64 -8.78 -10.31
C ALA A 107 6.52 -8.88 -8.78
N PHE A 108 5.49 -9.54 -8.24
CA PHE A 108 5.38 -9.78 -6.81
C PHE A 108 6.46 -10.74 -6.29
N ALA A 109 6.82 -11.77 -7.04
CA ALA A 109 7.89 -12.70 -6.66
C ALA A 109 9.24 -11.98 -6.51
N LEU A 110 9.55 -11.06 -7.44
CA LEU A 110 10.74 -10.21 -7.34
C LEU A 110 10.71 -9.33 -6.09
N LEU A 111 9.60 -8.64 -5.83
CA LEU A 111 9.45 -7.78 -4.64
C LEU A 111 9.55 -8.60 -3.35
N ILE A 112 8.87 -9.75 -3.26
CA ILE A 112 8.96 -10.64 -2.10
C ILE A 112 10.39 -11.15 -1.92
N GLY A 113 11.11 -11.48 -3.00
CA GLY A 113 12.50 -11.90 -2.97
C GLY A 113 13.44 -10.81 -2.43
N VAL A 114 13.28 -9.56 -2.89
CA VAL A 114 14.02 -8.41 -2.38
C VAL A 114 13.72 -8.20 -0.89
N TRP A 115 12.44 -8.23 -0.51
CA TRP A 115 12.06 -8.08 0.90
C TRP A 115 12.66 -9.19 1.76
N ALA A 116 12.57 -10.44 1.31
CA ALA A 116 13.16 -11.58 1.97
C ALA A 116 14.67 -11.36 2.17
N GLY A 117 15.40 -10.99 1.12
CA GLY A 117 16.83 -10.67 1.19
C GLY A 117 17.17 -9.59 2.22
N GLU A 118 16.37 -8.53 2.30
CA GLU A 118 16.54 -7.49 3.33
C GLU A 118 16.24 -8.01 4.75
N VAL A 119 15.23 -8.87 4.92
CA VAL A 119 14.93 -9.50 6.22
C VAL A 119 16.04 -10.46 6.65
N TYR A 120 16.58 -11.27 5.74
CA TYR A 120 17.69 -12.18 6.01
C TYR A 120 18.94 -11.44 6.48
N ARG A 121 19.25 -10.29 5.86
CA ARG A 121 20.37 -9.41 6.27
C ARG A 121 20.11 -8.65 7.58
N GLY A 122 18.96 -8.85 8.23
CA GLY A 122 18.58 -8.15 9.45
C GLY A 122 18.14 -6.69 9.25
N ARG A 123 17.96 -6.25 8.00
CA ARG A 123 17.61 -4.87 7.60
C ARG A 123 16.11 -4.61 7.55
N GLU A 124 15.32 -5.34 8.35
CA GLU A 124 13.85 -5.25 8.41
C GLU A 124 13.31 -3.84 8.69
N ARG A 125 14.13 -2.99 9.32
CA ARG A 125 13.76 -1.64 9.72
C ARG A 125 14.26 -0.56 8.75
N ASP A 126 15.09 -0.95 7.80
CA ASP A 126 15.76 -0.05 6.87
C ASP A 126 14.82 0.43 5.78
N LEU A 127 15.28 1.39 5.00
CA LEU A 127 14.48 2.02 3.95
C LEU A 127 14.14 1.01 2.85
N GLY A 128 15.08 0.12 2.48
CA GLY A 128 14.88 -0.90 1.43
C GLY A 128 13.68 -1.80 1.71
N ALA A 129 13.64 -2.46 2.87
CA ALA A 129 12.52 -3.33 3.26
C ALA A 129 11.16 -2.59 3.29
N ARG A 130 11.15 -1.30 3.69
CA ARG A 130 9.92 -0.49 3.68
C ARG A 130 9.49 -0.14 2.26
N LEU A 131 10.43 0.27 1.41
CA LEU A 131 10.17 0.60 0.02
C LEU A 131 9.62 -0.60 -0.73
N THR A 132 10.08 -1.82 -0.44
CA THR A 132 9.54 -3.03 -1.09
C THR A 132 8.05 -3.25 -0.78
N ILE A 133 7.63 -3.05 0.47
CA ILE A 133 6.20 -3.14 0.84
C ILE A 133 5.40 -2.03 0.17
N ILE A 134 5.95 -0.81 0.10
CA ILE A 134 5.32 0.33 -0.58
C ILE A 134 5.16 0.07 -2.08
N LEU A 135 6.20 -0.45 -2.73
CA LEU A 135 6.16 -0.84 -4.14
C LEU A 135 5.15 -1.96 -4.40
N ALA A 136 5.10 -2.97 -3.53
CA ALA A 136 4.13 -4.05 -3.64
C ALA A 136 2.68 -3.54 -3.49
N ALA A 137 2.45 -2.63 -2.55
CA ALA A 137 1.14 -2.00 -2.40
C ALA A 137 0.78 -1.09 -3.58
N GLY A 138 1.74 -0.32 -4.09
CA GLY A 138 1.60 0.46 -5.32
C GLY A 138 1.18 -0.41 -6.51
N LEU A 139 1.89 -1.52 -6.72
CA LEU A 139 1.58 -2.52 -7.76
C LEU A 139 0.19 -3.11 -7.59
N MET A 140 -0.26 -3.34 -6.35
CA MET A 140 -1.61 -3.84 -6.06
C MET A 140 -2.71 -2.90 -6.55
N THR A 141 -2.46 -1.59 -6.67
CA THR A 141 -3.38 -0.64 -7.34
C THR A 141 -3.69 -1.09 -8.76
N LEU A 142 -2.66 -1.47 -9.53
CA LEU A 142 -2.80 -1.88 -10.92
C LEU A 142 -3.43 -3.27 -11.04
N VAL A 143 -3.10 -4.18 -10.13
CA VAL A 143 -3.71 -5.52 -10.09
C VAL A 143 -5.20 -5.43 -9.77
N ALA A 144 -5.55 -4.60 -8.80
CA ALA A 144 -6.93 -4.34 -8.41
C ALA A 144 -7.72 -3.65 -9.54
N TYR A 145 -7.08 -2.72 -10.28
CA TYR A 145 -7.66 -2.11 -11.47
C TYR A 145 -7.90 -3.13 -12.59
N HIS A 146 -6.89 -3.95 -12.91
CA HIS A 146 -6.97 -5.02 -13.90
C HIS A 146 -8.11 -6.01 -13.57
N CYS A 147 -8.23 -6.39 -12.30
CA CYS A 147 -9.29 -7.28 -11.82
C CYS A 147 -10.69 -6.71 -12.06
N GLY A 148 -10.92 -5.45 -11.68
CA GLY A 148 -12.21 -4.78 -11.89
C GLY A 148 -12.59 -4.66 -13.36
N LEU A 149 -11.63 -4.31 -14.22
CA LEU A 149 -11.84 -4.22 -15.67
C LEU A 149 -12.26 -5.55 -16.29
N MET A 150 -11.52 -6.64 -16.01
CA MET A 150 -11.84 -7.96 -16.53
C MET A 150 -13.19 -8.45 -15.99
N ALA A 151 -13.46 -8.24 -14.69
CA ALA A 151 -14.74 -8.63 -14.10
C ALA A 151 -15.92 -7.86 -14.72
N THR A 152 -15.73 -6.59 -15.06
CA THR A 152 -16.74 -5.78 -15.76
C THR A 152 -16.97 -6.28 -17.18
N ALA A 153 -15.90 -6.58 -17.93
CA ALA A 153 -16.01 -7.15 -19.27
C ALA A 153 -16.76 -8.49 -19.28
N LEU A 154 -16.43 -9.40 -18.36
CA LEU A 154 -17.12 -10.69 -18.23
C LEU A 154 -18.61 -10.51 -17.89
N ARG A 155 -18.97 -9.54 -17.05
CA ARG A 155 -20.39 -9.22 -16.77
C ARG A 155 -21.14 -8.72 -18.00
N MET A 156 -20.45 -8.08 -18.94
CA MET A 156 -21.02 -7.62 -20.22
C MET A 156 -21.06 -8.73 -21.29
N GLY A 157 -20.70 -9.98 -20.95
CA GLY A 157 -20.63 -11.10 -21.89
C GLY A 157 -19.43 -11.04 -22.83
N GLN A 158 -18.45 -10.20 -22.55
CA GLN A 158 -17.20 -10.07 -23.32
C GLN A 158 -16.09 -10.95 -22.74
N ASP A 159 -15.02 -11.17 -23.50
CA ASP A 159 -13.84 -11.86 -23.00
C ASP A 159 -13.05 -11.00 -22.01
N ALA A 160 -12.22 -11.63 -21.18
CA ALA A 160 -11.43 -10.91 -20.19
C ALA A 160 -10.41 -9.94 -20.83
N MET A 161 -9.95 -10.22 -22.07
CA MET A 161 -9.05 -9.35 -22.82
C MET A 161 -9.72 -8.08 -23.33
N TYR A 162 -11.04 -8.10 -23.56
CA TYR A 162 -11.82 -6.90 -23.82
C TYR A 162 -11.66 -5.89 -22.69
N GLY A 163 -11.73 -6.34 -21.44
CA GLY A 163 -11.51 -5.50 -20.26
C GLY A 163 -10.17 -4.76 -20.27
N VAL A 164 -9.13 -5.40 -20.80
CA VAL A 164 -7.78 -4.85 -20.89
C VAL A 164 -7.64 -3.87 -22.04
N ARG A 165 -8.20 -4.21 -23.21
CA ARG A 165 -8.14 -3.38 -24.43
C ARG A 165 -8.99 -2.11 -24.30
N GLU A 166 -10.20 -2.28 -23.81
CA GLU A 166 -11.19 -1.20 -23.64
C GLU A 166 -11.13 -0.57 -22.25
N ALA A 167 -9.94 -0.58 -21.63
CA ALA A 167 -9.73 -0.02 -20.30
C ALA A 167 -10.09 1.47 -20.22
N SER A 168 -9.93 2.23 -21.30
CA SER A 168 -10.37 3.63 -21.37
C SER A 168 -11.90 3.78 -21.42
N ALA A 169 -12.61 2.81 -21.98
CA ALA A 169 -14.07 2.80 -22.01
C ALA A 169 -14.65 2.33 -20.66
N LEU A 170 -14.04 1.31 -20.05
CA LEU A 170 -14.55 0.61 -18.87
C LEU A 170 -14.03 1.18 -17.53
N GLY A 171 -12.78 1.64 -17.48
CA GLY A 171 -12.06 2.02 -16.26
C GLY A 171 -12.40 3.40 -15.69
N GLY A 172 -13.60 3.91 -15.97
CA GLY A 172 -14.03 5.29 -15.68
C GLY A 172 -15.19 5.39 -14.69
N HIS A 173 -15.49 4.36 -13.91
CA HIS A 173 -16.57 4.42 -12.90
C HIS A 173 -16.24 5.32 -11.69
N ALA A 174 -15.04 5.91 -11.64
CA ALA A 174 -14.65 6.93 -10.67
C ALA A 174 -14.74 8.33 -11.30
N LEU A 175 -15.73 9.10 -10.85
CA LEU A 175 -16.10 10.53 -11.03
C LEU A 175 -15.52 11.43 -12.16
N SER A 176 -14.34 11.22 -12.73
CA SER A 176 -13.79 12.04 -13.83
C SER A 176 -14.09 11.42 -15.20
N THR A 177 -14.64 12.21 -16.12
CA THR A 177 -14.86 11.78 -17.51
C THR A 177 -13.60 11.87 -18.36
N VAL A 178 -12.56 12.57 -17.88
CA VAL A 178 -11.41 13.02 -18.68
C VAL A 178 -10.19 12.08 -18.56
N LEU A 179 -10.01 11.39 -17.42
CA LEU A 179 -8.83 10.56 -17.15
C LEU A 179 -9.21 9.08 -17.06
N ARG A 180 -8.84 8.28 -18.06
CA ARG A 180 -9.26 6.87 -18.16
C ARG A 180 -8.16 5.96 -18.67
N GLY A 181 -8.31 4.67 -18.40
CA GLY A 181 -7.42 3.65 -18.94
C GLY A 181 -6.13 3.46 -18.15
N TRP A 182 -5.22 2.67 -18.74
CA TRP A 182 -3.99 2.22 -18.08
C TRP A 182 -3.03 3.36 -17.74
N THR A 183 -2.99 4.43 -18.52
CA THR A 183 -2.12 5.59 -18.28
C THR A 183 -2.52 6.30 -16.98
N ALA A 184 -3.81 6.58 -16.80
CA ALA A 184 -4.35 7.18 -15.58
C ALA A 184 -4.12 6.26 -14.37
N ALA A 185 -4.44 4.96 -14.49
CA ALA A 185 -4.23 4.00 -13.40
C ALA A 185 -2.74 3.88 -13.00
N ALA A 186 -1.83 3.86 -13.98
CA ALA A 186 -0.38 3.86 -13.76
C ALA A 186 0.09 5.13 -13.07
N ALA A 187 -0.36 6.30 -13.54
CA ALA A 187 -0.01 7.58 -12.92
C ALA A 187 -0.47 7.62 -11.46
N ILE A 188 -1.70 7.20 -11.16
CA ILE A 188 -2.22 7.14 -9.80
C ILE A 188 -1.41 6.18 -8.92
N ALA A 189 -1.13 4.96 -9.42
CA ALA A 189 -0.32 3.98 -8.70
C ALA A 189 1.08 4.53 -8.38
N VAL A 190 1.73 5.21 -9.34
CA VAL A 190 3.04 5.86 -9.15
C VAL A 190 2.94 6.97 -8.11
N GLN A 191 1.93 7.83 -8.15
CA GLN A 191 1.80 8.92 -7.20
C GLN A 191 1.50 8.43 -5.78
N LEU A 192 0.67 7.40 -5.60
CA LEU A 192 0.46 6.79 -4.30
C LEU A 192 1.73 6.14 -3.76
N THR A 193 2.46 5.44 -4.61
CA THR A 193 3.75 4.82 -4.27
C THR A 193 4.76 5.87 -3.83
N ALA A 194 4.91 6.94 -4.63
CA ALA A 194 5.80 8.06 -4.34
C ALA A 194 5.41 8.76 -3.04
N TYR A 195 4.13 8.97 -2.79
CA TYR A 195 3.62 9.57 -1.56
C TYR A 195 4.00 8.75 -0.33
N TYR A 196 3.75 7.44 -0.34
CA TYR A 196 4.12 6.58 0.79
C TYR A 196 5.64 6.47 0.95
N ALA A 197 6.40 6.45 -0.16
CA ALA A 197 7.86 6.44 -0.12
C ALA A 197 8.42 7.74 0.50
N ALA A 198 7.93 8.91 0.07
CA ALA A 198 8.30 10.22 0.60
C ALA A 198 7.87 10.40 2.06
N SER A 199 6.77 9.76 2.47
CA SER A 199 6.30 9.77 3.86
C SER A 199 7.27 9.08 4.82
N VAL A 200 8.10 8.14 4.37
CA VAL A 200 9.08 7.44 5.24
C VAL A 200 10.12 8.39 5.86
N PRO A 201 10.91 9.18 5.10
CA PRO A 201 11.82 10.15 5.69
C PRO A 201 11.06 11.23 6.48
N TYR A 202 9.88 11.67 6.03
CA TYR A 202 9.03 12.63 6.75
C TYR A 202 8.67 12.14 8.16
N VAL A 203 8.09 10.95 8.30
CA VAL A 203 7.74 10.36 9.61
C VAL A 203 8.99 10.20 10.48
N LYS A 204 10.15 9.87 9.88
CA LYS A 204 11.42 9.80 10.62
C LYS A 204 11.81 11.15 11.21
N THR A 205 11.63 12.27 10.48
CA THR A 205 11.93 13.62 11.02
C THR A 205 11.11 13.97 12.26
N ILE A 206 9.92 13.39 12.41
CA ILE A 206 9.02 13.68 13.54
C ILE A 206 9.32 12.80 14.76
N PHE A 207 9.62 11.51 14.57
CA PHE A 207 9.74 10.58 15.71
C PHE A 207 11.17 10.26 16.12
N ARG A 208 12.04 9.90 15.16
CA ARG A 208 13.36 9.30 15.43
C ARG A 208 14.54 10.20 15.11
N GLN A 209 14.46 10.94 14.01
CA GLN A 209 15.51 11.79 13.43
C GLN A 209 15.15 13.27 13.58
N ARG A 210 14.63 13.64 14.77
CA ARG A 210 14.21 15.01 15.07
C ARG A 210 15.40 15.96 15.10
N GLY A 211 15.25 17.13 14.48
CA GLY A 211 16.32 18.13 14.38
C GLY A 211 17.44 17.76 13.41
N ASN A 212 17.43 16.57 12.81
CA ASN A 212 18.44 16.16 11.85
C ASN A 212 18.16 16.81 10.48
N ARG A 213 18.99 17.81 10.12
CA ARG A 213 18.86 18.57 8.87
C ARG A 213 18.93 17.70 7.61
N HIS A 214 19.73 16.64 7.64
CA HIS A 214 19.85 15.72 6.50
C HIS A 214 18.53 14.96 6.25
N PHE A 215 17.89 14.44 7.30
CA PHE A 215 16.59 13.77 7.15
C PHE A 215 15.48 14.75 6.77
N LEU A 216 15.52 15.99 7.26
CA LEU A 216 14.59 17.03 6.84
C LEU A 216 14.77 17.36 5.35
N ALA A 217 16.00 17.52 4.88
CA ALA A 217 16.30 17.74 3.46
C ALA A 217 15.77 16.59 2.59
N ILE A 218 16.04 15.33 2.95
CA ILE A 218 15.50 14.16 2.22
C ILE A 218 13.97 14.19 2.18
N SER A 219 13.33 14.51 3.31
CA SER A 219 11.87 14.62 3.38
C SER A 219 11.34 15.71 2.44
N VAL A 220 11.88 16.93 2.52
CA VAL A 220 11.39 18.06 1.71
C VAL A 220 11.67 17.84 0.23
N VAL A 221 12.87 17.39 -0.13
CA VAL A 221 13.26 17.12 -1.52
C VAL A 221 12.38 16.02 -2.12
N SER A 222 12.15 14.91 -1.41
CA SER A 222 11.27 13.85 -1.93
C SER A 222 9.83 14.32 -2.15
N HIS A 223 9.29 15.19 -1.29
CA HIS A 223 7.96 15.77 -1.49
C HIS A 223 7.94 16.81 -2.62
N ALA A 224 9.01 17.60 -2.78
CA ALA A 224 9.13 18.57 -3.86
C ALA A 224 9.22 17.86 -5.22
N LEU A 225 10.00 16.77 -5.31
CA LEU A 225 10.05 15.92 -6.51
C LEU A 225 8.69 15.32 -6.84
N GLY A 226 7.96 14.83 -5.84
CA GLY A 226 6.60 14.33 -6.03
C GLY A 226 5.62 15.41 -6.49
N PHE A 227 5.74 16.62 -5.97
CA PHE A 227 4.97 17.78 -6.43
C PHE A 227 5.28 18.16 -7.87
N THR A 228 6.55 18.23 -8.25
CA THR A 228 6.96 18.47 -9.64
C THR A 228 6.44 17.37 -10.57
N ALA A 229 6.54 16.11 -10.18
CA ALA A 229 5.99 14.99 -10.95
C ALA A 229 4.47 15.08 -11.11
N ALA A 230 3.76 15.52 -10.07
CA ALA A 230 2.33 15.76 -10.12
C ALA A 230 1.95 16.93 -11.04
N LEU A 231 2.70 18.03 -11.02
CA LEU A 231 2.53 19.16 -11.94
C LEU A 231 2.73 18.72 -13.40
N LEU A 232 3.80 17.97 -13.68
CA LEU A 232 4.07 17.44 -15.02
C LEU A 232 2.96 16.49 -15.47
N SER A 233 2.52 15.59 -14.59
CA SER A 233 1.43 14.66 -14.90
C SER A 233 0.12 15.40 -15.15
N ALA A 234 -0.16 16.49 -14.42
CA ALA A 234 -1.33 17.33 -14.65
C ALA A 234 -1.22 18.11 -15.98
N ALA A 235 -0.04 18.68 -16.29
CA ALA A 235 0.21 19.38 -17.55
C ALA A 235 0.06 18.45 -18.77
N LEU A 236 0.43 17.18 -18.63
CA LEU A 236 0.26 16.15 -19.64
C LEU A 236 -1.15 15.53 -19.66
N SER A 237 -2.08 16.01 -18.83
CA SER A 237 -3.43 15.47 -18.68
C SER A 237 -3.45 13.97 -18.34
N TRP A 238 -2.49 13.50 -17.54
CA TRP A 238 -2.45 12.13 -17.02
C TRP A 238 -3.13 12.00 -15.66
N VAL A 239 -3.22 13.11 -14.93
CA VAL A 239 -3.95 13.24 -13.67
C VAL A 239 -4.61 14.61 -13.61
N SER A 240 -5.58 14.75 -12.71
CA SER A 240 -6.26 16.03 -12.49
C SER A 240 -5.29 17.04 -11.84
N PRO A 241 -5.39 18.35 -12.15
CA PRO A 241 -4.61 19.39 -11.48
C PRO A 241 -4.75 19.37 -9.95
N LEU A 242 -5.86 18.83 -9.43
CA LEU A 242 -6.07 18.63 -8.00
C LEU A 242 -5.00 17.73 -7.37
N VAL A 243 -4.41 16.80 -8.13
CA VAL A 243 -3.32 15.95 -7.64
C VAL A 243 -2.08 16.79 -7.33
N ALA A 244 -1.78 17.81 -8.14
CA ALA A 244 -0.70 18.75 -7.84
C ALA A 244 -1.02 19.58 -6.58
N VAL A 245 -2.27 20.01 -6.39
CA VAL A 245 -2.71 20.67 -5.15
C VAL A 245 -2.54 19.75 -3.93
N ALA A 246 -2.93 18.48 -4.05
CA ALA A 246 -2.74 17.50 -2.99
C ALA A 246 -1.25 17.33 -2.65
N TRP A 247 -0.38 17.27 -3.65
CA TRP A 247 1.08 17.22 -3.44
C TRP A 247 1.65 18.50 -2.84
N LEU A 248 1.13 19.68 -3.19
CA LEU A 248 1.52 20.94 -2.55
C LEU A 248 1.20 20.92 -1.05
N VAL A 249 0.04 20.40 -0.66
CA VAL A 249 -0.32 20.18 0.74
C VAL A 249 0.66 19.21 1.41
N THR A 250 1.05 18.13 0.73
CA THR A 250 2.05 17.18 1.27
C THR A 250 3.43 17.81 1.43
N LEU A 251 3.84 18.69 0.52
CA LEU A 251 5.10 19.42 0.60
C LEU A 251 5.07 20.41 1.77
N ALA A 252 4.00 21.22 1.87
CA ALA A 252 3.82 22.17 2.97
C ALA A 252 3.85 21.44 4.33
N ARG A 253 3.15 20.31 4.47
CA ARG A 253 3.15 19.52 5.72
C ARG A 253 4.53 18.99 6.08
N SER A 254 5.34 18.65 5.07
CA SER A 254 6.66 18.04 5.26
C SER A 254 7.64 19.03 5.92
N ILE A 255 7.33 20.31 5.81
CA ILE A 255 8.05 21.43 6.43
C ILE A 255 7.38 21.83 7.75
N TRP A 256 6.06 22.02 7.74
CA TRP A 256 5.30 22.56 8.87
C TRP A 256 5.37 21.68 10.12
N PHE A 257 5.12 20.37 10.00
CA PHE A 257 5.09 19.47 11.16
C PHE A 257 6.46 19.40 11.86
N PRO A 258 7.59 19.19 11.15
CA PRO A 258 8.91 19.21 11.78
C PRO A 258 9.29 20.57 12.37
N TRP A 259 9.04 21.67 11.64
CA TRP A 259 9.33 23.02 12.11
C TRP A 259 8.57 23.34 13.41
N GLN A 260 7.28 23.00 13.46
CA GLN A 260 6.46 23.29 14.62
C GLN A 260 6.81 22.39 15.81
N ALA A 261 7.13 21.11 15.57
CA ALA A 261 7.64 20.23 16.61
C ALA A 261 8.95 20.74 17.22
N HIS A 262 9.83 21.30 16.37
CA HIS A 262 11.07 21.93 16.81
C HIS A 262 10.80 23.19 17.64
N ARG A 263 9.95 24.10 17.16
CA ARG A 263 9.56 25.32 17.90
C ARG A 263 8.93 25.03 19.26
N ARG A 264 8.11 23.98 19.37
CA ARG A 264 7.46 23.58 20.63
C ARG A 264 8.38 22.78 21.57
N GLY A 265 9.53 22.32 21.08
CA GLY A 265 10.39 21.37 21.80
C GLY A 265 9.73 20.01 22.09
N LYS A 266 8.59 19.70 21.48
CA LYS A 266 7.77 18.50 21.76
C LYS A 266 7.36 17.79 20.47
N PRO A 267 7.48 16.45 20.40
CA PRO A 267 7.04 15.71 19.22
C PRO A 267 5.51 15.69 19.12
N TRP A 268 5.02 15.59 17.89
CA TRP A 268 3.61 15.31 17.65
C TRP A 268 3.22 13.93 18.12
N ARG A 269 1.96 13.77 18.54
CA ARG A 269 1.41 12.47 18.93
C ARG A 269 1.35 11.56 17.69
N PRO A 270 1.76 10.28 17.79
CA PRO A 270 1.70 9.33 16.66
C PRO A 270 0.34 9.25 15.98
N ARG A 271 -0.75 9.32 16.75
CA ARG A 271 -2.12 9.29 16.23
C ARG A 271 -2.43 10.47 15.31
N VAL A 272 -1.93 11.67 15.61
CA VAL A 272 -2.15 12.87 14.77
C VAL A 272 -1.47 12.69 13.42
N ILE A 273 -0.19 12.28 13.43
CA ILE A 273 0.56 12.06 12.19
C ILE A 273 -0.09 10.95 11.35
N GLY A 274 -0.45 9.82 11.97
CA GLY A 274 -1.13 8.73 11.28
C GLY A 274 -2.47 9.15 10.64
N LEU A 275 -3.31 9.90 11.37
CA LEU A 275 -4.57 10.43 10.82
C LEU A 275 -4.32 11.38 9.64
N THR A 276 -3.31 12.23 9.72
CA THR A 276 -2.96 13.12 8.60
C THR A 276 -2.43 12.35 7.39
N GLU A 277 -1.70 11.24 7.61
CA GLU A 277 -1.26 10.39 6.50
C GLU A 277 -2.45 9.75 5.78
N VAL A 278 -3.43 9.26 6.53
CA VAL A 278 -4.67 8.69 5.97
C VAL A 278 -5.47 9.75 5.21
N ALA A 279 -5.70 10.92 5.84
CA ALA A 279 -6.46 12.01 5.21
C ALA A 279 -5.83 12.46 3.90
N ILE A 280 -4.50 12.51 3.83
CA ILE A 280 -3.79 12.90 2.61
C ILE A 280 -3.82 11.80 1.56
N SER A 281 -3.72 10.52 1.93
CA SER A 281 -3.92 9.43 0.96
C SER A 281 -5.31 9.50 0.34
N VAL A 282 -6.35 9.78 1.13
CA VAL A 282 -7.72 9.98 0.65
C VAL A 282 -7.81 11.23 -0.23
N MET A 283 -7.17 12.34 0.15
CA MET A 283 -7.13 13.56 -0.66
C MET A 283 -6.46 13.34 -2.01
N ILE A 284 -5.30 12.66 -2.08
CA ILE A 284 -4.62 12.32 -3.35
C ILE A 284 -5.55 11.48 -4.22
N PHE A 285 -6.32 10.56 -3.63
CA PHE A 285 -7.27 9.74 -4.36
C PHE A 285 -8.47 10.51 -4.87
N VAL A 286 -9.13 11.30 -4.02
CA VAL A 286 -10.26 12.14 -4.45
C VAL A 286 -9.79 13.09 -5.53
N ALA A 287 -8.62 13.69 -5.37
CA ALA A 287 -8.00 14.53 -6.37
C ALA A 287 -7.71 13.79 -7.68
N ALA A 288 -7.36 12.50 -7.63
CA ALA A 288 -7.13 11.69 -8.82
C ALA A 288 -8.41 11.17 -9.47
N ALA A 289 -9.50 11.10 -8.71
CA ALA A 289 -10.81 10.60 -9.15
C ALA A 289 -11.74 11.70 -9.68
N LEU A 290 -11.40 12.98 -9.49
CA LEU A 290 -12.12 14.17 -9.94
C LEU A 290 -11.43 14.81 -11.14
#